data_AF-A0A3N0V6F8-F1
#
_entry.id   AF-A0A3N0V6F8-F1
#
_cell.length_a   1.000
_cell.length_b   1.000
_cell.length_c   1.000
_cell.angle_alpha   90.00
_cell.angle_beta   90.00
_cell.angle_gamma   90.00
#
_symmetry.space_group_name_H-M   'P 1'
#
loop_
_entity.id
_entity.type
_entity.pdbx_description
1 polymer ?
#
loop_
_entity_poly.entity_id
_entity_poly.type
_entity_poly.pdbx_seq_one_letter_code
_entity_poly.pdbx_strand_id
1 'polypeptide(L)'
;MATAISNSFIDARFDVLDSIALSGAEISAYDAASQKFFVTTPGNGLLIVDASDPANLILEKTLDLTAEPFSFVNGVNSVAVKNGIIAIAVENSPKTEPGKVLLINADGQLLNSITVGAQPDMLTFSPDGSKILVANEAERSAPNGAIDPEGSISIIDLSGGVAQASVQTADFTAFNGTEDALREAGVRIFHGKTVSQDVEPEYIAVSPDGKTAMITLQEANAVAILDIATAKITEIVPLGLKSYEGMKYDFSDRDSSTGGNAYVPTSNKPVFGMYMPDAIAAFSTAGKTYYAIANEGDDRDDFITGGEKARLSSLKLDPEKFPDAAALQSNSSLGRLNTPDPDQVGQWISGDTDGDGDIDQILAYGGRSFSILDSTGKVVFDSGDHIERYMASQGNFSSGGTFDDSRSDDKGPEPEGVTIATIAGRSFAIVGVERGGGGAMIYDVTNVDRVQFVTYVRNLGDISPEGLTYVSASDSPTGQALLALTNEVSNTLTVFGLTRILQGTDRSERLASGEGVDELTGGGAKDVFIFGDVTQIGTRAGARDVVTDFTSGLDHLDFRKIDANVLARGNQKFVMAEAFEVGVAGRLVATQVGEDTLLSGDVNGDGQADFTIELLGVSKLENVDILF
;
A
#
# COMPACT_ATOMS: atom_id res chain seq x y z
N MET A 1 -33.36 -10.82 -24.53
CA MET A 1 -31.90 -10.59 -24.64
C MET A 1 -31.32 -10.89 -23.27
N ALA A 2 -30.21 -11.63 -23.17
CA ALA A 2 -29.55 -11.81 -21.88
C ALA A 2 -29.09 -10.42 -21.42
N THR A 3 -29.77 -9.87 -20.42
CA THR A 3 -29.30 -8.66 -19.72
C THR A 3 -27.91 -9.01 -19.19
N ALA A 4 -26.89 -8.24 -19.57
CA ALA A 4 -25.55 -8.44 -19.05
C ALA A 4 -25.62 -8.41 -17.51
N ILE A 5 -24.93 -9.34 -16.85
CA ILE A 5 -24.71 -9.23 -15.40
C ILE A 5 -23.85 -7.98 -15.23
N SER A 6 -24.41 -6.96 -14.59
CA SER A 6 -23.65 -5.74 -14.32
C SER A 6 -22.78 -6.04 -13.11
N ASN A 7 -21.51 -6.34 -13.38
CA ASN A 7 -20.45 -6.35 -12.36
C ASN A 7 -19.80 -4.96 -12.25
N SER A 8 -20.52 -3.88 -12.57
CA SER A 8 -19.99 -2.52 -12.40
C SER A 8 -19.86 -2.23 -10.91
N PHE A 9 -18.77 -2.71 -10.32
CA PHE A 9 -18.18 -2.14 -9.12
C PHE A 9 -17.96 -0.67 -9.46
N ILE A 10 -18.84 0.19 -8.94
CA ILE A 10 -18.78 1.62 -9.18
C ILE A 10 -17.90 2.26 -8.11
N ASP A 11 -17.94 1.72 -6.89
CA ASP A 11 -17.29 2.32 -5.74
C ASP A 11 -16.99 1.27 -4.64
N ALA A 12 -16.10 1.65 -3.72
CA ALA A 12 -15.89 0.95 -2.46
C ALA A 12 -15.92 1.96 -1.31
N ARG A 13 -16.70 1.65 -0.29
CA ARG A 13 -16.70 2.39 0.97
C ARG A 13 -15.75 1.71 1.94
N PHE A 14 -14.95 2.52 2.62
CA PHE A 14 -14.07 2.09 3.69
C PHE A 14 -14.49 2.80 4.96
N ASP A 15 -14.98 2.02 5.93
CA ASP A 15 -15.42 2.55 7.21
C ASP A 15 -14.39 2.19 8.28
N VAL A 16 -14.02 3.14 9.14
CA VAL A 16 -13.16 2.84 10.29
C VAL A 16 -13.89 1.85 11.19
N LEU A 17 -13.31 0.67 11.39
CA LEU A 17 -13.81 -0.32 12.33
C LEU A 17 -13.28 -0.05 13.73
N ASP A 18 -11.96 0.16 13.83
CA ASP A 18 -11.30 0.55 15.08
C ASP A 18 -9.96 1.24 14.80
N SER A 19 -9.46 1.97 15.80
CA SER A 19 -8.13 2.57 15.82
C SER A 19 -7.55 2.45 17.23
N ILE A 20 -6.42 1.75 17.35
CA ILE A 20 -5.74 1.52 18.63
C ILE A 20 -4.44 2.32 18.69
N ALA A 21 -4.25 3.03 19.81
CA ALA A 21 -2.99 3.68 20.12
C ALA A 21 -1.96 2.68 20.64
N LEU A 22 -0.75 2.74 20.10
CA LEU A 22 0.35 1.82 20.33
C LEU A 22 1.59 2.58 20.82
N SER A 23 2.66 1.86 21.14
CA SER A 23 3.96 2.46 21.51
C SER A 23 4.88 2.76 20.31
N GLY A 24 4.39 2.45 19.10
CA GLY A 24 5.07 2.50 17.81
C GLY A 24 4.16 1.85 16.76
N ALA A 25 4.17 2.35 15.52
CA ALA A 25 3.35 1.82 14.44
C ALA A 25 3.93 2.21 13.07
N GLU A 26 5.04 1.62 12.68
CA GLU A 26 5.71 1.86 11.39
C GLU A 26 5.17 0.86 10.34
N ILE A 27 5.51 -0.42 10.47
CA ILE A 27 5.14 -1.50 9.55
C ILE A 27 4.22 -2.50 10.25
N SER A 28 3.20 -2.98 9.53
CA SER A 28 2.32 -4.06 9.98
C SER A 28 2.33 -5.25 9.04
N ALA A 29 2.03 -6.43 9.60
CA ALA A 29 1.69 -7.63 8.85
C ALA A 29 0.59 -8.42 9.57
N TYR A 30 -0.23 -9.15 8.82
CA TYR A 30 -1.39 -9.88 9.34
C TYR A 30 -1.26 -11.39 9.15
N ASP A 31 -1.56 -12.16 10.20
CA ASP A 31 -1.68 -13.61 10.14
C ASP A 31 -3.15 -14.05 10.18
N ALA A 32 -3.68 -14.55 9.06
CA ALA A 32 -5.07 -15.00 8.97
C ALA A 32 -5.40 -16.17 9.91
N ALA A 33 -4.43 -17.04 10.19
CA ALA A 33 -4.65 -18.23 11.02
C ALA A 33 -4.84 -17.89 12.50
N SER A 34 -4.04 -16.95 13.02
CA SER A 34 -4.16 -16.48 14.41
C SER A 34 -5.05 -15.24 14.56
N GLN A 35 -5.40 -14.58 13.45
CA GLN A 35 -6.19 -13.35 13.38
C GLN A 35 -5.51 -12.18 14.11
N LYS A 36 -4.19 -12.06 13.98
CA LYS A 36 -3.39 -11.04 14.66
C LYS A 36 -2.63 -10.17 13.68
N PHE A 37 -2.52 -8.89 14.02
CA PHE A 37 -1.52 -7.99 13.45
C PHE A 37 -0.23 -8.06 14.26
N PHE A 38 0.88 -8.00 13.55
CA PHE A 38 2.22 -7.80 14.10
C PHE A 38 2.68 -6.43 13.63
N VAL A 39 3.04 -5.56 14.57
CA VAL A 39 3.33 -4.15 14.30
C VAL A 39 4.71 -3.81 14.85
N THR A 40 5.58 -3.27 14.01
CA THR A 40 6.92 -2.81 14.41
C THR A 40 6.82 -1.53 15.23
N THR A 41 7.89 -1.23 15.96
CA THR A 41 8.01 0.01 16.71
C THR A 41 9.39 0.58 16.43
N PRO A 42 9.56 1.92 16.44
CA PRO A 42 10.87 2.58 16.30
C PRO A 42 11.88 2.21 17.41
N GLY A 43 11.44 1.44 18.42
CA GLY A 43 12.29 0.89 19.47
C GLY A 43 12.56 -0.61 19.28
N ASN A 44 12.89 -1.29 20.39
CA ASN A 44 13.36 -2.68 20.33
C ASN A 44 12.22 -3.71 20.46
N GLY A 45 11.04 -3.45 19.87
CA GLY A 45 9.85 -4.28 20.13
C GLY A 45 8.97 -4.58 18.93
N LEU A 46 8.27 -5.71 19.02
CA LEU A 46 7.17 -6.08 18.12
C LEU A 46 5.88 -6.18 18.92
N LEU A 47 4.83 -5.51 18.47
CA LEU A 47 3.51 -5.52 19.08
C LEU A 47 2.65 -6.57 18.40
N ILE A 48 1.94 -7.37 19.20
CA ILE A 48 0.96 -8.35 18.75
C ILE A 48 -0.43 -7.84 19.12
N VAL A 49 -1.22 -7.54 18.11
CA VAL A 49 -2.58 -7.01 18.25
C VAL A 49 -3.58 -8.08 17.80
N ASP A 50 -4.44 -8.52 18.71
CA ASP A 50 -5.57 -9.39 18.41
C ASP A 50 -6.61 -8.60 17.60
N ALA A 51 -6.95 -9.13 16.44
CA ALA A 51 -7.94 -8.59 15.53
C ALA A 51 -9.02 -9.62 15.17
N SER A 52 -9.27 -10.62 16.02
CA SER A 52 -10.37 -11.57 15.87
C SER A 52 -11.75 -10.90 15.84
N ASP A 53 -11.85 -9.71 16.43
CA ASP A 53 -12.91 -8.73 16.21
C ASP A 53 -12.28 -7.41 15.71
N PRO A 54 -12.24 -7.16 14.38
CA PRO A 54 -11.61 -5.95 13.82
C PRO A 54 -12.27 -4.62 14.24
N ALA A 55 -13.46 -4.67 14.84
CA ALA A 55 -14.13 -3.49 15.40
C ALA A 55 -13.76 -3.25 16.89
N ASN A 56 -12.90 -4.09 17.47
CA ASN A 56 -12.40 -3.97 18.84
C ASN A 56 -11.02 -4.63 18.96
N LEU A 57 -10.00 -3.94 18.46
CA LEU A 57 -8.61 -4.35 18.49
C LEU A 57 -8.07 -4.38 19.92
N ILE A 58 -7.25 -5.39 20.23
CA ILE A 58 -6.65 -5.54 21.56
C ILE A 58 -5.16 -5.75 21.42
N LEU A 59 -4.36 -4.86 22.02
CA LEU A 59 -2.93 -5.12 22.21
C LEU A 59 -2.77 -6.30 23.19
N GLU A 60 -2.46 -7.48 22.64
CA GLU A 60 -2.32 -8.71 23.41
C GLU A 60 -0.96 -8.78 24.10
N LYS A 61 0.10 -8.43 23.38
CA LYS A 61 1.47 -8.62 23.84
C LYS A 61 2.44 -7.65 23.16
N THR A 62 3.39 -7.16 23.95
CA THR A 62 4.61 -6.51 23.45
C THR A 62 5.77 -7.48 23.61
N LEU A 63 6.45 -7.82 22.52
CA LEU A 63 7.70 -8.56 22.56
C LEU A 63 8.86 -7.58 22.76
N ASP A 64 9.59 -7.75 23.85
CA ASP A 64 10.87 -7.07 24.07
C ASP A 64 11.98 -7.88 23.40
N LEU A 65 12.50 -7.38 22.27
CA LEU A 65 13.55 -8.05 21.52
C LEU A 65 14.94 -7.85 22.14
N THR A 66 15.07 -7.01 23.18
CA THR A 66 16.33 -6.85 23.95
C THR A 66 16.58 -7.93 24.97
N ALA A 67 15.53 -8.63 25.36
CA ALA A 67 15.60 -9.69 26.34
C ALA A 67 15.86 -11.06 25.69
N GLU A 68 16.38 -12.00 26.47
CA GLU A 68 16.40 -13.42 26.09
C GLU A 68 14.97 -13.91 25.77
N PRO A 69 14.77 -14.70 24.70
CA PRO A 69 15.79 -15.40 23.89
C PRO A 69 16.30 -14.61 22.66
N PHE A 70 15.90 -13.35 22.49
CA PHE A 70 16.20 -12.56 21.30
C PHE A 70 17.56 -11.85 21.43
N SER A 71 17.73 -11.04 22.48
CA SER A 71 18.98 -10.34 22.82
C SER A 71 19.51 -9.40 21.71
N PHE A 72 18.62 -8.66 21.05
CA PHE A 72 18.91 -7.61 20.06
C PHE A 72 18.78 -6.22 20.66
N VAL A 73 19.69 -5.31 20.32
CA VAL A 73 19.82 -4.02 20.99
C VAL A 73 19.56 -2.82 20.08
N ASN A 74 19.00 -3.05 18.88
CA ASN A 74 18.76 -2.01 17.88
C ASN A 74 17.43 -2.23 17.13
N GLY A 75 17.11 -1.30 16.21
CA GLY A 75 15.79 -1.10 15.60
C GLY A 75 15.17 -2.31 14.89
N VAL A 76 13.85 -2.26 14.78
CA VAL A 76 13.00 -3.23 14.08
C VAL A 76 12.40 -2.56 12.86
N ASN A 77 12.99 -2.78 11.69
CA ASN A 77 12.62 -2.02 10.50
C ASN A 77 11.40 -2.61 9.79
N SER A 78 11.22 -3.94 9.82
CA SER A 78 10.15 -4.57 9.04
C SER A 78 9.63 -5.88 9.64
N VAL A 79 8.38 -6.19 9.32
CA VAL A 79 7.72 -7.45 9.66
C VAL A 79 6.91 -7.96 8.47
N ALA A 80 6.97 -9.26 8.22
CA ALA A 80 6.09 -9.94 7.26
C ALA A 80 5.62 -11.28 7.79
N VAL A 81 4.48 -11.76 7.28
CA VAL A 81 3.89 -13.05 7.68
C VAL A 81 3.55 -13.89 6.46
N LYS A 82 3.88 -15.19 6.54
CA LYS A 82 3.37 -16.20 5.61
C LYS A 82 3.33 -17.57 6.27
N ASN A 83 2.24 -18.31 6.07
CA ASN A 83 2.08 -19.70 6.54
C ASN A 83 2.36 -19.88 8.05
N GLY A 84 1.94 -18.92 8.89
CA GLY A 84 2.13 -18.94 10.34
C GLY A 84 3.58 -18.65 10.81
N ILE A 85 4.47 -18.28 9.89
CA ILE A 85 5.82 -17.78 10.20
C ILE A 85 5.82 -16.27 10.10
N ILE A 86 6.26 -15.62 11.16
CA ILE A 86 6.46 -14.18 11.21
C ILE A 86 7.96 -13.91 11.14
N ALA A 87 8.36 -13.16 10.11
CA ALA A 87 9.73 -12.74 9.89
C ALA A 87 9.89 -11.28 10.31
N ILE A 88 10.96 -10.97 11.05
CA ILE A 88 11.24 -9.63 11.58
C ILE A 88 12.64 -9.24 11.16
N ALA A 89 12.79 -8.10 10.48
CA ALA A 89 14.08 -7.50 10.14
C ALA A 89 14.58 -6.70 11.35
N VAL A 90 15.81 -6.98 11.79
CA VAL A 90 16.41 -6.32 12.95
C VAL A 90 17.84 -5.92 12.61
N GLU A 91 18.14 -4.63 12.72
CA GLU A 91 19.47 -4.09 12.49
C GLU A 91 20.45 -4.43 13.62
N ASN A 92 21.74 -4.40 13.30
CA ASN A 92 22.80 -4.59 14.28
C ASN A 92 23.16 -3.24 14.94
N SER A 93 23.96 -3.26 16.02
CA SER A 93 24.54 -2.05 16.61
C SER A 93 26.07 -2.14 16.54
N PRO A 94 26.74 -1.36 15.67
CA PRO A 94 26.19 -0.34 14.75
C PRO A 94 25.44 -0.93 13.55
N LYS A 95 24.53 -0.16 12.93
CA LYS A 95 23.67 -0.61 11.80
C LYS A 95 24.44 -1.03 10.54
N THR A 96 25.65 -0.49 10.39
CA THR A 96 26.60 -0.82 9.31
C THR A 96 27.14 -2.25 9.38
N GLU A 97 26.92 -2.98 10.48
CA GLU A 97 27.29 -4.40 10.61
C GLU A 97 26.12 -5.31 10.20
N PRO A 98 26.39 -6.57 9.79
CA PRO A 98 25.36 -7.54 9.45
C PRO A 98 24.25 -7.66 10.50
N GLY A 99 23.01 -7.40 10.10
CA GLY A 99 21.80 -7.54 10.91
C GLY A 99 21.26 -8.97 10.89
N LYS A 100 20.01 -9.13 11.32
CA LYS A 100 19.35 -10.44 11.37
C LYS A 100 17.90 -10.40 10.93
N VAL A 101 17.42 -11.57 10.51
CA VAL A 101 16.00 -11.90 10.45
C VAL A 101 15.65 -12.87 11.57
N LEU A 102 14.65 -12.50 12.38
CA LEU A 102 14.07 -13.36 13.40
C LEU A 102 12.84 -14.04 12.83
N LEU A 103 12.76 -15.36 13.00
CA LEU A 103 11.58 -16.13 12.65
C LEU A 103 10.88 -16.54 13.94
N ILE A 104 9.64 -16.10 14.11
CA ILE A 104 8.80 -16.42 15.28
C ILE A 104 7.49 -17.08 14.83
N ASN A 105 6.77 -17.70 15.78
CA ASN A 105 5.37 -18.07 15.59
C ASN A 105 4.42 -16.97 16.13
N ALA A 106 3.11 -17.15 15.93
CA ALA A 106 2.10 -16.16 16.31
C ALA A 106 1.98 -15.89 17.83
N ASP A 107 2.55 -16.75 18.67
CA ASP A 107 2.62 -16.54 20.13
C ASP A 107 3.87 -15.74 20.55
N GLY A 108 4.73 -15.38 19.58
CA GLY A 108 5.99 -14.69 19.82
C GLY A 108 7.12 -15.59 20.28
N GLN A 109 7.08 -16.89 19.98
CA GLN A 109 8.18 -17.81 20.29
C GLN A 109 9.21 -17.78 19.17
N LEU A 110 10.48 -17.58 19.52
CA LEU A 110 11.60 -17.65 18.60
C LEU A 110 11.77 -19.06 18.03
N LEU A 111 11.74 -19.17 16.71
CA LEU A 111 11.95 -20.40 15.94
C LEU A 111 13.37 -20.46 15.35
N ASN A 112 13.86 -19.34 14.83
CA ASN A 112 15.21 -19.22 14.28
C ASN A 112 15.68 -17.74 14.26
N SER A 113 17.00 -17.54 14.20
CA SER A 113 17.64 -16.23 14.04
C SER A 113 18.75 -16.34 13.00
N ILE A 114 18.64 -15.57 11.92
CA ILE A 114 19.41 -15.77 10.70
C ILE A 114 20.17 -14.48 10.40
N THR A 115 21.49 -14.55 10.21
CA THR A 115 22.31 -13.39 9.82
C THR A 115 22.09 -13.05 8.34
N VAL A 116 21.92 -11.77 8.04
CA VAL A 116 21.72 -11.20 6.70
C VAL A 116 22.71 -10.04 6.47
N GLY A 117 22.47 -9.16 5.49
CA GLY A 117 23.32 -8.00 5.22
C GLY A 117 23.22 -6.92 6.30
N ALA A 118 23.98 -5.83 6.11
CA ALA A 118 23.92 -4.66 7.00
C ALA A 118 22.59 -3.91 6.82
N GLN A 119 22.01 -3.44 7.92
CA GLN A 119 20.72 -2.75 7.93
C GLN A 119 19.63 -3.47 7.09
N PRO A 120 19.18 -4.65 7.53
CA PRO A 120 18.02 -5.29 6.92
C PRO A 120 16.81 -4.40 7.16
N ASP A 121 16.36 -3.76 6.09
CA ASP A 121 15.38 -2.70 6.18
C ASP A 121 13.99 -3.29 5.94
N MET A 122 13.68 -3.65 4.70
CA MET A 122 12.46 -4.33 4.34
C MET A 122 12.63 -5.85 4.16
N LEU A 123 11.59 -6.63 4.52
CA LEU A 123 11.50 -8.03 4.12
C LEU A 123 10.12 -8.44 3.60
N THR A 124 10.10 -9.45 2.73
CA THR A 124 8.87 -10.02 2.19
C THR A 124 9.02 -11.51 1.87
N PHE A 125 7.89 -12.22 1.81
CA PHE A 125 7.87 -13.62 1.40
C PHE A 125 7.65 -13.75 -0.11
N SER A 126 8.32 -14.74 -0.70
CA SER A 126 7.90 -15.29 -2.00
C SER A 126 6.43 -15.76 -1.96
N PRO A 127 5.70 -15.75 -3.09
CA PRO A 127 4.27 -16.08 -3.12
C PRO A 127 3.91 -17.44 -2.50
N ASP A 128 4.78 -18.44 -2.68
CA ASP A 128 4.62 -19.79 -2.13
C ASP A 128 5.09 -19.95 -0.67
N GLY A 129 5.71 -18.91 -0.10
CA GLY A 129 6.25 -18.90 1.25
C GLY A 129 7.53 -19.72 1.44
N SER A 130 8.16 -20.21 0.36
CA SER A 130 9.37 -21.03 0.44
C SER A 130 10.64 -20.20 0.68
N LYS A 131 10.59 -18.89 0.44
CA LYS A 131 11.70 -17.94 0.60
C LYS A 131 11.26 -16.64 1.25
N ILE A 132 12.16 -16.03 2.01
CA ILE A 132 12.10 -14.64 2.46
C ILE A 132 13.18 -13.86 1.72
N LEU A 133 12.82 -12.71 1.16
CA LEU A 133 13.76 -11.77 0.57
C LEU A 133 13.87 -10.57 1.51
N VAL A 134 15.09 -10.07 1.69
CA VAL A 134 15.42 -9.00 2.62
C VAL A 134 16.27 -7.97 1.90
N ALA A 135 15.79 -6.75 1.81
CA ALA A 135 16.59 -5.61 1.37
C ALA A 135 17.53 -5.22 2.51
N ASN A 136 18.81 -5.16 2.21
CA ASN A 136 19.83 -4.75 3.17
C ASN A 136 20.36 -3.43 2.64
N GLU A 137 19.77 -2.36 3.13
CA GLU A 137 19.94 -0.99 2.67
C GLU A 137 21.40 -0.55 2.81
N ALA A 138 21.98 -0.89 3.96
CA ALA A 138 23.39 -0.68 4.26
C ALA A 138 23.79 0.82 4.25
N GLU A 139 22.97 1.69 4.84
CA GLU A 139 23.28 3.11 4.90
C GLU A 139 24.61 3.36 5.61
N ARG A 140 25.27 4.42 5.15
CA ARG A 140 26.54 4.86 5.71
C ARG A 140 26.38 5.37 7.16
N SER A 141 27.46 5.30 7.93
CA SER A 141 27.44 5.71 9.35
C SER A 141 27.29 7.23 9.52
N ALA A 142 26.26 7.70 10.23
CA ALA A 142 26.16 9.10 10.63
C ALA A 142 27.28 9.53 11.61
N PRO A 143 27.66 10.83 11.66
CA PRO A 143 27.15 11.94 10.83
C PRO A 143 27.99 12.22 9.56
N ASN A 144 28.96 11.36 9.22
CA ASN A 144 29.95 11.68 8.19
C ASN A 144 30.28 10.55 7.21
N GLY A 145 29.51 9.45 7.24
CA GLY A 145 29.69 8.30 6.36
C GLY A 145 31.05 7.62 6.47
N ALA A 146 31.69 7.63 7.65
CA ALA A 146 33.02 7.05 7.83
C ALA A 146 33.09 5.54 7.51
N ILE A 147 31.99 4.82 7.75
CA ILE A 147 31.77 3.44 7.32
C ILE A 147 30.62 3.48 6.32
N ASP A 148 30.82 2.83 5.18
CA ASP A 148 29.92 2.85 4.03
C ASP A 148 29.86 1.44 3.44
N PRO A 149 29.02 0.55 4.02
CA PRO A 149 28.90 -0.83 3.59
C PRO A 149 28.27 -0.95 2.20
N GLU A 150 28.29 -2.15 1.62
CA GLU A 150 27.65 -2.40 0.34
C GLU A 150 26.21 -2.89 0.55
N GLY A 151 25.26 -2.28 -0.16
CA GLY A 151 23.87 -2.72 -0.21
C GLY A 151 23.74 -4.11 -0.83
N SER A 152 22.73 -4.88 -0.43
CA SER A 152 22.54 -6.26 -0.94
C SER A 152 21.12 -6.78 -0.70
N ILE A 153 20.77 -7.88 -1.37
CA ILE A 153 19.53 -8.63 -1.11
C ILE A 153 19.87 -10.00 -0.52
N SER A 154 19.32 -10.31 0.64
CA SER A 154 19.45 -11.64 1.26
C SER A 154 18.23 -12.48 0.93
N ILE A 155 18.45 -13.70 0.44
CA ILE A 155 17.42 -14.67 0.07
C ILE A 155 17.53 -15.85 1.03
N ILE A 156 16.60 -15.92 1.97
CA ILE A 156 16.50 -16.99 2.97
C ILE A 156 15.60 -18.09 2.41
N ASP A 157 16.16 -19.26 2.14
CA ASP A 157 15.43 -20.44 1.70
C ASP A 157 14.89 -21.24 2.90
N LEU A 158 13.58 -21.47 2.94
CA LEU A 158 12.85 -22.20 3.97
C LEU A 158 12.35 -23.58 3.49
N SER A 159 12.74 -24.04 2.30
CA SER A 159 12.27 -25.31 1.73
C SER A 159 12.71 -26.54 2.53
N GLY A 160 13.83 -26.44 3.27
CA GLY A 160 14.26 -27.44 4.26
C GLY A 160 13.55 -27.34 5.62
N GLY A 161 12.64 -26.38 5.77
CA GLY A 161 12.00 -25.98 7.02
C GLY A 161 12.76 -24.87 7.76
N VAL A 162 12.05 -24.16 8.65
CA VAL A 162 12.56 -22.98 9.39
C VAL A 162 13.90 -23.22 10.09
N ALA A 163 14.10 -24.39 10.70
CA ALA A 163 15.34 -24.73 11.41
C ALA A 163 16.53 -25.02 10.49
N GLN A 164 16.30 -25.30 9.19
CA GLN A 164 17.33 -25.56 8.18
C GLN A 164 17.47 -24.41 7.19
N ALA A 165 16.98 -23.22 7.56
CA ALA A 165 17.04 -22.06 6.70
C ALA A 165 18.47 -21.77 6.25
N SER A 166 18.63 -21.44 4.97
CA SER A 166 19.92 -21.10 4.36
C SER A 166 19.84 -19.78 3.62
N VAL A 167 20.93 -19.02 3.60
CA VAL A 167 20.96 -17.68 3.00
C VAL A 167 21.82 -17.68 1.74
N GLN A 168 21.32 -17.06 0.68
CA GLN A 168 22.11 -16.58 -0.46
C GLN A 168 22.06 -15.05 -0.49
N THR A 169 23.10 -14.41 -1.00
CA THR A 169 23.17 -12.96 -1.10
C THR A 169 23.35 -12.57 -2.56
N ALA A 170 22.49 -11.67 -3.04
CA ALA A 170 22.67 -10.96 -4.29
C ALA A 170 23.29 -9.59 -3.98
N ASP A 171 24.47 -9.33 -4.53
CA ASP A 171 25.16 -8.04 -4.40
C ASP A 171 25.12 -7.26 -5.72
N PHE A 172 25.60 -6.01 -5.67
CA PHE A 172 25.69 -5.11 -6.82
C PHE A 172 27.12 -4.97 -7.37
N THR A 173 28.08 -5.76 -6.89
CA THR A 173 29.50 -5.60 -7.24
C THR A 173 29.79 -5.82 -8.73
N ALA A 174 28.92 -6.56 -9.42
CA ALA A 174 28.98 -6.74 -10.87
C ALA A 174 28.80 -5.43 -11.67
N PHE A 175 28.20 -4.40 -11.05
CA PHE A 175 28.00 -3.07 -11.64
C PHE A 175 29.10 -2.08 -11.26
N ASN A 176 30.01 -2.43 -10.35
CA ASN A 176 31.12 -1.56 -9.98
C ASN A 176 32.03 -1.29 -11.20
N GLY A 177 32.43 -0.04 -11.37
CA GLY A 177 33.14 0.44 -12.55
C GLY A 177 32.24 0.87 -13.71
N THR A 178 30.91 0.82 -13.54
CA THR A 178 29.93 1.34 -14.52
C THR A 178 29.23 2.63 -14.07
N GLU A 179 29.71 3.26 -13.01
CA GLU A 179 29.09 4.43 -12.36
C GLU A 179 28.89 5.59 -13.35
N ASP A 180 29.86 5.84 -14.25
CA ASP A 180 29.73 6.87 -15.28
C ASP A 180 28.57 6.60 -16.24
N ALA A 181 28.41 5.35 -16.69
CA ALA A 181 27.35 4.97 -17.60
C ALA A 181 25.98 5.01 -16.93
N LEU A 182 25.89 4.61 -15.66
CA LEU A 182 24.66 4.67 -14.88
C LEU A 182 24.25 6.13 -14.58
N ARG A 183 25.20 7.00 -14.23
CA ARG A 183 24.96 8.44 -14.09
C ARG A 183 24.46 9.08 -15.39
N GLU A 184 25.11 8.77 -16.53
CA GLU A 184 24.67 9.26 -17.84
C GLU A 184 23.25 8.77 -18.20
N ALA A 185 22.88 7.57 -17.73
CA ALA A 185 21.53 7.02 -17.90
C ALA A 185 20.49 7.62 -16.92
N GLY A 186 20.92 8.41 -15.92
CA GLY A 186 20.04 9.09 -14.96
C GLY A 186 19.89 8.39 -13.60
N VAL A 187 20.74 7.42 -13.28
CA VAL A 187 20.84 6.85 -11.92
C VAL A 187 21.64 7.82 -11.05
N ARG A 188 21.11 8.17 -9.87
CA ARG A 188 21.82 9.01 -8.92
C ARG A 188 22.90 8.19 -8.22
N ILE A 189 24.16 8.47 -8.55
CA ILE A 189 25.33 7.87 -7.88
C ILE A 189 26.32 8.98 -7.55
N PHE A 190 26.66 9.13 -6.28
CA PHE A 190 27.59 10.12 -5.79
C PHE A 190 29.02 9.89 -6.30
N HIS A 191 29.73 10.99 -6.55
CA HIS A 191 31.12 10.91 -6.97
C HIS A 191 32.01 10.22 -5.93
N GLY A 192 32.90 9.36 -6.42
CA GLY A 192 33.86 8.64 -5.56
C GLY A 192 33.25 7.44 -4.82
N LYS A 193 31.98 7.14 -5.04
CA LYS A 193 31.31 5.92 -4.58
C LYS A 193 31.31 4.86 -5.69
N THR A 194 31.28 3.61 -5.27
CA THR A 194 30.97 2.49 -6.18
C THR A 194 29.47 2.28 -6.25
N VAL A 195 28.99 1.62 -7.31
CA VAL A 195 27.56 1.28 -7.42
C VAL A 195 27.09 0.50 -6.18
N SER A 196 27.84 -0.51 -5.74
CA SER A 196 27.44 -1.34 -4.61
C SER A 196 27.33 -0.62 -3.28
N GLN A 197 28.02 0.50 -3.10
CA GLN A 197 27.93 1.30 -1.88
C GLN A 197 26.78 2.30 -1.89
N ASP A 198 26.39 2.79 -3.07
CA ASP A 198 25.55 3.99 -3.16
C ASP A 198 24.11 3.72 -3.61
N VAL A 199 23.75 2.48 -3.95
CA VAL A 199 22.40 2.16 -4.43
C VAL A 199 21.37 1.90 -3.33
N GLU A 200 21.80 1.60 -2.10
CA GLU A 200 20.97 1.48 -0.88
C GLU A 200 19.56 0.85 -1.14
N PRO A 201 19.44 -0.48 -1.31
CA PRO A 201 18.15 -1.10 -1.63
C PRO A 201 17.16 -1.06 -0.46
N GLU A 202 15.92 -0.68 -0.71
CA GLU A 202 14.94 -0.35 0.34
C GLU A 202 13.76 -1.33 0.35
N TYR A 203 12.83 -1.31 -0.64
CA TYR A 203 11.70 -2.24 -0.73
C TYR A 203 11.84 -3.27 -1.85
N ILE A 204 11.21 -4.44 -1.65
CA ILE A 204 11.18 -5.57 -2.60
C ILE A 204 9.75 -5.96 -2.96
N ALA A 205 9.45 -6.00 -4.26
CA ALA A 205 8.24 -6.63 -4.77
C ALA A 205 8.57 -7.91 -5.55
N VAL A 206 8.12 -9.05 -5.03
CA VAL A 206 8.29 -10.35 -5.71
C VAL A 206 7.24 -10.51 -6.81
N SER A 207 7.69 -10.89 -8.02
CA SER A 207 6.80 -11.20 -9.13
C SER A 207 5.79 -12.31 -8.74
N PRO A 208 4.54 -12.28 -9.25
CA PRO A 208 3.53 -13.27 -8.87
C PRO A 208 3.87 -14.73 -9.18
N ASP A 209 4.81 -14.99 -10.10
CA ASP A 209 5.30 -16.34 -10.38
C ASP A 209 6.50 -16.77 -9.51
N GLY A 210 6.98 -15.88 -8.65
CA GLY A 210 8.05 -16.12 -7.68
C GLY A 210 9.45 -16.24 -8.29
N LYS A 211 9.66 -15.89 -9.56
CA LYS A 211 10.97 -16.08 -10.23
C LYS A 211 11.88 -14.87 -10.15
N THR A 212 11.31 -13.68 -10.25
CA THR A 212 12.04 -12.41 -10.15
C THR A 212 11.50 -11.54 -9.03
N ALA A 213 12.29 -10.57 -8.59
CA ALA A 213 11.82 -9.47 -7.77
C ALA A 213 12.31 -8.14 -8.36
N MET A 214 11.57 -7.07 -8.10
CA MET A 214 11.98 -5.70 -8.37
C MET A 214 12.23 -4.99 -7.04
N ILE A 215 13.31 -4.22 -6.98
CA ILE A 215 13.81 -3.59 -5.76
C ILE A 215 13.88 -2.09 -5.99
N THR A 216 13.36 -1.29 -5.06
CA THR A 216 13.54 0.16 -5.09
C THR A 216 14.94 0.54 -4.63
N LEU A 217 15.53 1.50 -5.34
CA LEU A 217 16.81 2.13 -5.02
C LEU A 217 16.50 3.63 -4.92
N GLN A 218 15.81 4.03 -3.85
CA GLN A 218 15.09 5.30 -3.75
C GLN A 218 15.99 6.49 -4.03
N GLU A 219 17.05 6.66 -3.25
CA GLU A 219 17.94 7.80 -3.33
C GLU A 219 18.79 7.75 -4.63
N ALA A 220 18.85 6.58 -5.28
CA ALA A 220 19.44 6.36 -6.59
C ALA A 220 18.49 6.68 -7.77
N ASN A 221 17.21 7.01 -7.49
CA ASN A 221 16.15 7.23 -8.48
C ASN A 221 16.06 6.09 -9.53
N ALA A 222 16.17 4.85 -9.05
CA ALA A 222 16.24 3.67 -9.89
C ALA A 222 15.49 2.49 -9.27
N VAL A 223 15.33 1.42 -10.06
CA VAL A 223 14.96 0.10 -9.55
C VAL A 223 15.95 -0.95 -10.02
N ALA A 224 16.13 -2.00 -9.23
CA ALA A 224 16.92 -3.17 -9.62
C ALA A 224 16.02 -4.39 -9.90
N ILE A 225 16.47 -5.26 -10.80
CA ILE A 225 15.80 -6.53 -11.10
C ILE A 225 16.66 -7.69 -10.59
N LEU A 226 16.06 -8.54 -9.76
CA LEU A 226 16.69 -9.72 -9.17
C LEU A 226 16.16 -11.00 -9.82
N ASP A 227 17.07 -11.88 -10.26
CA ASP A 227 16.76 -13.29 -10.48
C ASP A 227 16.90 -14.05 -9.15
N ILE A 228 15.77 -14.54 -8.62
CA ILE A 228 15.71 -15.13 -7.28
C ILE A 228 16.43 -16.48 -7.23
N ALA A 229 16.35 -17.26 -8.30
CA ALA A 229 16.90 -18.61 -8.35
C ALA A 229 18.44 -18.60 -8.30
N THR A 230 19.08 -17.62 -8.94
CA THR A 230 20.53 -17.50 -9.00
C THR A 230 21.12 -16.51 -8.00
N ALA A 231 20.28 -15.78 -7.26
CA ALA A 231 20.66 -14.71 -6.34
C ALA A 231 21.53 -13.65 -7.06
N LYS A 232 21.04 -13.10 -8.17
CA LYS A 232 21.77 -12.11 -8.96
C LYS A 232 20.90 -10.92 -9.33
N ILE A 233 21.42 -9.73 -9.08
CA ILE A 233 20.93 -8.51 -9.70
C ILE A 233 21.30 -8.54 -11.18
N THR A 234 20.30 -8.54 -12.05
CA THR A 234 20.48 -8.63 -13.50
C THR A 234 20.50 -7.28 -14.18
N GLU A 235 19.86 -6.27 -13.60
CA GLU A 235 19.73 -4.94 -14.19
C GLU A 235 19.50 -3.87 -13.12
N ILE A 236 20.02 -2.66 -13.36
CA ILE A 236 19.66 -1.42 -12.67
C ILE A 236 19.01 -0.51 -13.72
N VAL A 237 17.76 -0.12 -13.49
CA VAL A 237 16.93 0.60 -14.43
C VAL A 237 16.68 2.02 -13.90
N PRO A 238 17.16 3.08 -14.57
CA PRO A 238 16.85 4.45 -14.17
C PRO A 238 15.37 4.75 -14.41
N LEU A 239 14.73 5.44 -13.46
CA LEU A 239 13.34 5.84 -13.60
C LEU A 239 13.18 7.11 -14.46
N GLY A 240 14.28 7.83 -14.68
CA GLY A 240 14.30 9.10 -15.39
C GLY A 240 13.68 10.22 -14.57
N LEU A 241 13.22 11.27 -15.26
CA LEU A 241 12.64 12.45 -14.66
C LEU A 241 11.20 12.68 -15.14
N LYS A 242 10.35 13.12 -14.24
CA LYS A 242 8.99 13.58 -14.53
C LYS A 242 8.99 15.08 -14.77
N SER A 243 8.51 15.53 -15.93
CA SER A 243 8.28 16.97 -16.14
C SER A 243 6.99 17.41 -15.44
N TYR A 244 7.08 18.50 -14.67
CA TYR A 244 5.91 19.15 -14.07
C TYR A 244 5.28 20.23 -14.97
N GLU A 245 5.78 20.39 -16.19
CA GLU A 245 5.23 21.35 -17.14
C GLU A 245 3.75 21.06 -17.44
N GLY A 246 2.91 22.11 -17.38
CA GLY A 246 1.46 21.99 -17.59
C GLY A 246 0.67 21.34 -16.44
N MET A 247 1.34 20.86 -15.39
CA MET A 247 0.71 20.29 -14.20
C MET A 247 0.51 21.34 -13.10
N LYS A 248 -0.14 20.99 -11.99
CA LYS A 248 -0.33 21.87 -10.82
C LYS A 248 0.37 21.33 -9.58
N TYR A 249 1.38 22.05 -9.13
CA TYR A 249 2.18 21.70 -7.95
C TYR A 249 2.44 22.92 -7.09
N ASP A 250 2.54 22.69 -5.79
CA ASP A 250 3.06 23.68 -4.86
C ASP A 250 4.52 23.40 -4.53
N PHE A 251 5.41 24.34 -4.81
CA PHE A 251 6.85 24.24 -4.57
C PHE A 251 7.35 25.25 -3.53
N SER A 252 6.45 25.95 -2.84
CA SER A 252 6.81 27.04 -1.96
C SER A 252 5.98 27.01 -0.68
N ASP A 253 6.66 27.01 0.45
CA ASP A 253 6.05 27.19 1.77
C ASP A 253 5.71 28.68 2.08
N ARG A 254 5.80 29.58 1.09
CA ARG A 254 5.73 31.05 1.26
C ARG A 254 4.83 31.73 0.21
N ASP A 255 3.61 31.23 0.08
CA ASP A 255 2.72 31.56 -1.03
C ASP A 255 1.86 32.82 -0.86
N SER A 256 1.79 33.39 0.34
CA SER A 256 1.07 34.65 0.56
C SER A 256 2.01 35.85 0.69
N SER A 257 1.53 37.02 0.22
CA SER A 257 2.23 38.31 0.36
C SER A 257 2.43 38.74 1.82
N THR A 258 1.76 38.07 2.76
CA THR A 258 1.90 38.24 4.21
C THR A 258 2.79 37.17 4.86
N GLY A 259 3.36 36.23 4.09
CA GLY A 259 4.30 35.21 4.58
C GLY A 259 3.67 34.01 5.29
N GLY A 260 2.37 33.79 5.11
CA GLY A 260 1.65 32.63 5.64
C GLY A 260 1.60 31.44 4.68
N ASN A 261 1.71 30.26 5.28
CA ASN A 261 1.57 28.89 4.77
C ASN A 261 0.21 28.66 4.12
N ALA A 262 0.13 28.69 2.79
CA ALA A 262 -1.11 28.43 2.06
C ALA A 262 -0.76 27.55 0.89
N TYR A 263 -1.30 26.34 0.87
CA TYR A 263 -1.03 25.40 -0.20
C TYR A 263 -1.77 25.78 -1.48
N VAL A 264 -1.03 26.26 -2.47
CA VAL A 264 -1.60 26.78 -3.72
C VAL A 264 -0.89 26.16 -4.92
N PRO A 265 -1.28 24.95 -5.34
CA PRO A 265 -0.70 24.35 -6.55
C PRO A 265 -0.85 25.24 -7.78
N THR A 266 0.28 25.61 -8.38
CA THR A 266 0.37 26.46 -9.57
C THR A 266 0.93 25.70 -10.77
N SER A 267 0.68 26.22 -11.97
CA SER A 267 1.17 25.62 -13.22
C SER A 267 2.38 26.35 -13.79
N ASN A 268 3.00 25.71 -14.78
CA ASN A 268 4.06 26.25 -15.63
C ASN A 268 5.37 26.58 -14.88
N LYS A 269 5.74 25.73 -13.92
CA LYS A 269 7.07 25.75 -13.31
C LYS A 269 7.99 24.81 -14.09
N PRO A 270 9.19 25.24 -14.52
CA PRO A 270 10.12 24.41 -15.29
C PRO A 270 10.91 23.48 -14.36
N VAL A 271 10.19 22.64 -13.61
CA VAL A 271 10.76 21.72 -12.61
C VAL A 271 10.60 20.28 -13.09
N PHE A 272 11.59 19.46 -12.79
CA PHE A 272 11.57 18.03 -13.00
C PHE A 272 11.58 17.30 -11.65
N GLY A 273 10.68 16.35 -11.45
CA GLY A 273 10.65 15.48 -10.29
C GLY A 273 11.48 14.23 -10.53
N MET A 274 12.27 13.84 -9.55
CA MET A 274 12.91 12.52 -9.49
C MET A 274 11.91 11.56 -8.85
N TYR A 275 11.67 10.38 -9.43
CA TYR A 275 10.65 9.47 -8.93
C TYR A 275 10.98 8.99 -7.52
N MET A 276 12.21 8.51 -7.29
CA MET A 276 12.74 8.16 -5.97
C MET A 276 11.73 7.42 -5.08
N PRO A 277 11.39 6.17 -5.45
CA PRO A 277 10.31 5.47 -4.78
C PRO A 277 10.75 4.73 -3.54
N ASP A 278 10.03 4.92 -2.44
CA ASP A 278 10.18 4.17 -1.19
C ASP A 278 9.57 2.76 -1.39
N ALA A 279 8.23 2.66 -1.29
CA ALA A 279 7.55 1.37 -1.38
C ALA A 279 7.27 0.89 -2.81
N ILE A 280 7.20 -0.44 -2.97
CA ILE A 280 6.82 -1.13 -4.21
C ILE A 280 5.89 -2.33 -3.97
N ALA A 281 4.90 -2.51 -4.84
CA ALA A 281 3.99 -3.67 -4.79
C ALA A 281 3.73 -4.27 -6.17
N ALA A 282 3.86 -5.60 -6.28
CA ALA A 282 3.63 -6.33 -7.53
C ALA A 282 2.16 -6.69 -7.73
N PHE A 283 1.69 -6.66 -8.98
CA PHE A 283 0.39 -7.17 -9.36
C PHE A 283 0.39 -7.76 -10.77
N SER A 284 -0.72 -8.38 -11.15
CA SER A 284 -0.91 -8.88 -12.51
C SER A 284 -2.28 -8.52 -13.04
N THR A 285 -2.30 -7.97 -14.25
CA THR A 285 -3.53 -7.74 -15.01
C THR A 285 -3.31 -8.13 -16.47
N ALA A 286 -4.36 -8.68 -17.08
CA ALA A 286 -4.33 -9.18 -18.47
C ALA A 286 -3.14 -10.13 -18.77
N GLY A 287 -2.73 -10.93 -17.79
CA GLY A 287 -1.64 -11.91 -17.92
C GLY A 287 -0.23 -11.31 -17.97
N LYS A 288 -0.07 -10.03 -17.60
CA LYS A 288 1.23 -9.36 -17.48
C LYS A 288 1.48 -8.94 -16.03
N THR A 289 2.75 -8.94 -15.63
CA THR A 289 3.20 -8.45 -14.33
C THR A 289 3.52 -6.95 -14.41
N TYR A 290 3.08 -6.22 -13.39
CA TYR A 290 3.35 -4.81 -13.19
C TYR A 290 3.73 -4.56 -11.73
N TYR A 291 4.29 -3.39 -11.46
CA TYR A 291 4.68 -2.96 -10.13
C TYR A 291 4.16 -1.55 -9.90
N ALA A 292 3.46 -1.29 -8.80
CA ALA A 292 3.14 0.06 -8.37
C ALA A 292 4.26 0.54 -7.43
N ILE A 293 4.72 1.78 -7.60
CA ILE A 293 5.73 2.42 -6.77
C ILE A 293 5.17 3.73 -6.19
N ALA A 294 5.51 4.04 -4.93
CA ALA A 294 5.16 5.28 -4.26
C ALA A 294 6.35 6.24 -4.33
N ASN A 295 6.19 7.39 -4.98
CA ASN A 295 7.30 8.27 -5.36
C ASN A 295 7.52 9.37 -4.29
N GLU A 296 8.02 8.98 -3.11
CA GLU A 296 8.14 9.84 -1.93
C GLU A 296 9.26 10.87 -2.08
N GLY A 297 10.50 10.40 -2.16
CA GLY A 297 11.65 11.21 -2.56
C GLY A 297 12.68 11.51 -1.50
N ASP A 298 13.07 10.55 -0.66
CA ASP A 298 14.04 10.84 0.41
C ASP A 298 15.45 11.22 -0.06
N ASP A 299 16.22 11.82 0.84
CA ASP A 299 17.53 12.37 0.57
C ASP A 299 18.58 11.87 1.59
N ARG A 300 19.85 12.16 1.35
CA ARG A 300 20.98 11.68 2.17
C ARG A 300 21.54 12.71 3.15
N ASP A 301 20.77 13.74 3.52
CA ASP A 301 21.24 14.84 4.37
C ASP A 301 21.79 14.35 5.73
N ASP A 302 21.26 13.24 6.26
CA ASP A 302 21.63 12.69 7.57
C ASP A 302 23.09 12.22 7.67
N PHE A 303 23.75 12.02 6.53
CA PHE A 303 25.09 11.42 6.46
C PHE A 303 26.15 12.31 5.82
N ILE A 304 25.73 13.42 5.21
CA ILE A 304 26.61 14.31 4.46
C ILE A 304 26.83 15.59 5.26
N THR A 305 28.09 15.91 5.57
CA THR A 305 28.41 17.16 6.27
C THR A 305 28.08 18.37 5.39
N GLY A 306 27.01 19.07 5.74
CA GLY A 306 26.48 20.20 4.97
C GLY A 306 25.18 19.90 4.22
N GLY A 307 24.72 18.64 4.23
CA GLY A 307 23.58 18.16 3.44
C GLY A 307 23.93 17.94 1.97
N GLU A 308 23.03 17.30 1.24
CA GLU A 308 23.03 17.21 -0.21
C GLU A 308 22.15 18.27 -0.89
N LYS A 309 21.35 19.02 -0.12
CA LYS A 309 20.36 19.97 -0.65
C LYS A 309 20.81 21.43 -0.53
N ALA A 310 20.43 22.23 -1.52
CA ALA A 310 20.48 23.68 -1.50
C ALA A 310 19.09 24.28 -1.74
N ARG A 311 18.90 25.53 -1.29
CA ARG A 311 17.73 26.31 -1.67
C ARG A 311 17.93 26.81 -3.09
N LEU A 312 16.93 26.70 -3.97
CA LEU A 312 17.07 27.17 -5.35
C LEU A 312 17.48 28.65 -5.43
N SER A 313 17.04 29.49 -4.49
CA SER A 313 17.42 30.91 -4.42
C SER A 313 18.91 31.18 -4.17
N SER A 314 19.68 30.20 -3.67
CA SER A 314 21.13 30.32 -3.51
C SER A 314 21.93 29.84 -4.72
N LEU A 315 21.30 29.14 -5.67
CA LEU A 315 21.98 28.61 -6.85
C LEU A 315 22.00 29.62 -8.00
N LYS A 316 22.94 29.43 -8.94
CA LYS A 316 22.98 30.16 -10.21
C LYS A 316 22.19 29.35 -11.24
N LEU A 317 21.17 29.96 -11.85
CA LEU A 317 20.44 29.35 -12.97
C LEU A 317 21.09 29.78 -14.29
N ASP A 318 21.13 28.88 -15.28
CA ASP A 318 21.56 29.18 -16.64
C ASP A 318 20.68 30.32 -17.21
N PRO A 319 21.27 31.48 -17.59
CA PRO A 319 20.50 32.60 -18.14
C PRO A 319 19.87 32.33 -19.52
N GLU A 320 20.39 31.38 -20.31
CA GLU A 320 19.80 30.96 -21.57
C GLU A 320 18.57 30.07 -21.36
N LYS A 321 18.60 29.16 -20.38
CA LYS A 321 17.45 28.29 -20.03
C LYS A 321 16.40 29.02 -19.20
N PHE A 322 16.83 29.87 -18.28
CA PHE A 322 15.99 30.56 -17.31
C PHE A 322 16.14 32.09 -17.41
N PRO A 323 15.69 32.73 -18.52
CA PRO A 323 15.81 34.17 -18.72
C PRO A 323 15.02 34.99 -17.67
N ASP A 324 14.12 34.36 -16.93
CA ASP A 324 13.30 34.90 -15.85
C ASP A 324 13.74 34.41 -14.46
N ALA A 325 14.99 33.98 -14.29
CA ALA A 325 15.55 33.42 -13.05
C ALA A 325 15.16 34.21 -11.77
N ALA A 326 15.22 35.55 -11.80
CA ALA A 326 14.86 36.38 -10.64
C ALA A 326 13.40 36.22 -10.18
N ALA A 327 12.47 35.94 -11.10
CA ALA A 327 11.08 35.67 -10.77
C ALA A 327 10.91 34.24 -10.24
N LEU A 328 11.54 33.26 -10.91
CA LEU A 328 11.53 31.85 -10.50
C LEU A 328 12.10 31.67 -9.09
N GLN A 329 13.24 32.31 -8.79
CA GLN A 329 13.95 32.23 -7.52
C GLN A 329 13.34 33.11 -6.40
N SER A 330 12.20 33.75 -6.63
CA SER A 330 11.46 34.39 -5.54
C SER A 330 10.94 33.35 -4.55
N ASN A 331 10.89 33.69 -3.26
CA ASN A 331 10.46 32.76 -2.23
C ASN A 331 9.04 32.24 -2.42
N SER A 332 8.14 33.06 -2.99
CA SER A 332 6.75 32.69 -3.31
C SER A 332 6.62 31.92 -4.63
N SER A 333 7.72 31.41 -5.17
CA SER A 333 7.75 30.66 -6.43
C SER A 333 8.55 29.39 -6.22
N LEU A 334 9.84 29.39 -6.56
CA LEU A 334 10.72 28.22 -6.42
C LEU A 334 11.92 28.52 -5.53
N GLY A 335 12.11 29.76 -5.07
CA GLY A 335 13.32 30.15 -4.32
C GLY A 335 13.54 29.34 -3.04
N ARG A 336 12.45 28.80 -2.47
CA ARG A 336 12.46 27.93 -1.30
C ARG A 336 12.67 26.47 -1.63
N LEU A 337 12.36 26.01 -2.84
CA LEU A 337 12.50 24.60 -3.23
C LEU A 337 13.89 24.07 -2.84
N ASN A 338 13.90 22.97 -2.10
CA ASN A 338 15.08 22.17 -1.89
C ASN A 338 15.38 21.39 -3.18
N THR A 339 16.60 21.54 -3.67
CA THR A 339 17.13 20.92 -4.90
C THR A 339 18.52 20.39 -4.59
N PRO A 340 19.05 19.38 -5.31
CA PRO A 340 20.40 18.89 -5.03
C PRO A 340 21.44 20.00 -5.22
N ASP A 341 22.41 20.08 -4.31
CA ASP A 341 23.48 21.09 -4.31
C ASP A 341 24.64 20.64 -5.20
N PRO A 342 24.92 21.32 -6.32
CA PRO A 342 26.02 20.94 -7.22
C PRO A 342 27.39 20.88 -6.53
N ASP A 343 27.61 21.65 -5.47
CA ASP A 343 28.88 21.63 -4.71
C ASP A 343 29.02 20.37 -3.84
N GLN A 344 27.91 19.72 -3.47
CA GLN A 344 27.87 18.53 -2.61
C GLN A 344 27.75 17.25 -3.43
N VAL A 345 26.86 17.25 -4.42
CA VAL A 345 26.48 16.04 -5.16
C VAL A 345 27.18 15.92 -6.52
N GLY A 346 27.72 17.03 -7.04
CA GLY A 346 28.36 17.10 -8.35
C GLY A 346 27.37 17.22 -9.52
N GLN A 347 27.91 17.55 -10.70
CA GLN A 347 27.12 17.97 -11.88
C GLN A 347 26.04 16.97 -12.32
N TRP A 348 26.35 15.66 -12.34
CA TRP A 348 25.49 14.65 -12.98
C TRP A 348 24.15 14.44 -12.28
N ILE A 349 24.03 14.83 -11.01
CA ILE A 349 22.85 14.60 -10.18
C ILE A 349 22.29 15.90 -9.57
N SER A 350 22.86 17.07 -9.93
CA SER A 350 22.43 18.39 -9.48
C SER A 350 21.56 19.17 -10.47
N GLY A 351 21.47 18.71 -11.72
CA GLY A 351 20.82 19.46 -12.79
C GLY A 351 21.71 20.47 -13.49
N ASP A 352 23.03 20.49 -13.20
CA ASP A 352 24.08 21.10 -14.01
C ASP A 352 24.50 20.10 -15.10
N THR A 353 23.88 20.20 -16.28
CA THR A 353 23.97 19.15 -17.30
C THR A 353 25.19 19.27 -18.20
N ASP A 354 25.84 20.44 -18.24
CA ASP A 354 27.04 20.68 -19.04
C ASP A 354 28.32 20.92 -18.21
N GLY A 355 28.20 21.02 -16.89
CA GLY A 355 29.31 21.10 -15.93
C GLY A 355 29.94 22.49 -15.84
N ASP A 356 29.21 23.55 -16.21
CA ASP A 356 29.72 24.92 -16.17
C ASP A 356 29.49 25.63 -14.82
N GLY A 357 28.81 24.97 -13.89
CA GLY A 357 28.53 25.43 -12.53
C GLY A 357 27.27 26.28 -12.40
N ASP A 358 26.42 26.34 -13.43
CA ASP A 358 25.03 26.77 -13.28
C ASP A 358 24.01 25.67 -13.59
N ILE A 359 22.78 25.89 -13.12
CA ILE A 359 21.72 24.89 -13.19
C ILE A 359 20.97 25.03 -14.52
N ASP A 360 20.98 23.95 -15.30
CA ASP A 360 20.24 23.78 -16.56
C ASP A 360 18.83 23.23 -16.34
N GLN A 361 18.66 22.42 -15.30
CA GLN A 361 17.42 21.72 -14.98
C GLN A 361 17.13 21.82 -13.48
N ILE A 362 15.99 22.43 -13.12
CA ILE A 362 15.57 22.52 -11.72
C ILE A 362 14.99 21.16 -11.32
N LEU A 363 15.60 20.51 -10.32
CA LEU A 363 15.17 19.21 -9.83
C LEU A 363 14.41 19.36 -8.50
N ALA A 364 13.40 18.54 -8.32
CA ALA A 364 12.71 18.34 -7.05
C ALA A 364 12.88 16.88 -6.61
N TYR A 365 13.05 16.70 -5.31
CA TYR A 365 12.97 15.41 -4.65
C TYR A 365 11.52 14.91 -4.69
N GLY A 366 11.38 13.62 -5.00
CA GLY A 366 10.08 12.96 -5.10
C GLY A 366 9.32 13.26 -6.38
N GLY A 367 8.61 12.22 -6.86
CA GLY A 367 7.68 12.35 -7.97
C GLY A 367 6.32 12.91 -7.52
N ARG A 368 6.09 12.95 -6.19
CA ARG A 368 4.85 13.42 -5.55
C ARG A 368 3.60 12.78 -6.14
N SER A 369 3.74 11.50 -6.45
CA SER A 369 2.82 10.70 -7.25
C SER A 369 3.00 9.22 -6.89
N PHE A 370 2.19 8.37 -7.49
CA PHE A 370 2.57 6.97 -7.65
C PHE A 370 2.70 6.65 -9.13
N SER A 371 3.54 5.66 -9.44
CA SER A 371 3.77 5.19 -10.80
C SER A 371 3.50 3.69 -10.92
N ILE A 372 3.27 3.23 -12.14
CA ILE A 372 3.21 1.81 -12.47
C ILE A 372 4.35 1.50 -13.44
N LEU A 373 5.15 0.50 -13.10
CA LEU A 373 6.21 -0.06 -13.93
C LEU A 373 5.75 -1.36 -14.59
N ASP A 374 6.24 -1.62 -15.81
CA ASP A 374 6.17 -2.97 -16.39
C ASP A 374 7.28 -3.89 -15.84
N SER A 375 7.32 -5.14 -16.30
CA SER A 375 8.29 -6.14 -15.84
C SER A 375 9.75 -5.82 -16.17
N THR A 376 10.02 -4.80 -16.98
CA THR A 376 11.37 -4.32 -17.32
C THR A 376 11.77 -3.09 -16.50
N GLY A 377 10.95 -2.65 -15.55
CA GLY A 377 11.21 -1.45 -14.74
C GLY A 377 10.84 -0.14 -15.44
N LYS A 378 10.22 -0.21 -16.63
CA LYS A 378 9.80 0.99 -17.36
C LYS A 378 8.50 1.55 -16.80
N VAL A 379 8.48 2.84 -16.50
CA VAL A 379 7.25 3.58 -16.17
C VAL A 379 6.25 3.54 -17.34
N VAL A 380 5.07 2.97 -17.09
CA VAL A 380 3.95 2.88 -18.05
C VAL A 380 2.76 3.76 -17.66
N PHE A 381 2.70 4.19 -16.40
CA PHE A 381 1.73 5.15 -15.88
C PHE A 381 2.36 5.95 -14.74
N ASP A 382 1.95 7.21 -14.61
CA ASP A 382 2.25 8.09 -13.48
C ASP A 382 0.99 8.88 -13.15
N SER A 383 0.70 9.08 -11.86
CA SER A 383 -0.54 9.76 -11.44
C SER A 383 -0.57 11.26 -11.71
N GLY A 384 0.48 11.82 -12.30
CA GLY A 384 0.64 13.25 -12.55
C GLY A 384 0.52 14.04 -11.26
N ASP A 385 -0.22 15.14 -11.33
CA ASP A 385 -0.55 16.04 -10.22
C ASP A 385 -1.83 15.66 -9.46
N HIS A 386 -2.32 14.43 -9.63
CA HIS A 386 -3.61 14.06 -9.04
C HIS A 386 -3.61 14.20 -7.52
N ILE A 387 -2.57 13.70 -6.84
CA ILE A 387 -2.43 13.76 -5.39
C ILE A 387 -2.42 15.21 -4.92
N GLU A 388 -1.55 16.05 -5.49
CA GLU A 388 -1.45 17.49 -5.17
C GLU A 388 -2.77 18.24 -5.33
N ARG A 389 -3.43 18.08 -6.49
CA ARG A 389 -4.72 18.74 -6.74
C ARG A 389 -5.82 18.24 -5.81
N TYR A 390 -5.83 16.94 -5.52
CA TYR A 390 -6.80 16.36 -4.61
C TYR A 390 -6.61 16.96 -3.21
N MET A 391 -5.38 16.96 -2.69
CA MET A 391 -5.05 17.51 -1.39
C MET A 391 -5.40 19.00 -1.26
N ALA A 392 -5.12 19.81 -2.28
CA ALA A 392 -5.52 21.21 -2.31
C ALA A 392 -7.05 21.38 -2.27
N SER A 393 -7.79 20.52 -2.98
CA SER A 393 -9.26 20.60 -3.06
C SER A 393 -9.95 20.33 -1.72
N GLN A 394 -9.30 19.58 -0.82
CA GLN A 394 -9.85 19.28 0.50
C GLN A 394 -9.72 20.46 1.49
N GLY A 395 -9.03 21.55 1.13
CA GLY A 395 -8.81 22.71 2.02
C GLY A 395 -7.88 22.42 3.20
N ASN A 396 -7.20 21.28 3.10
CA ASN A 396 -6.49 20.56 4.13
C ASN A 396 -5.28 21.37 4.65
N PHE A 397 -4.60 22.11 3.78
CA PHE A 397 -3.37 22.87 4.05
C PHE A 397 -3.57 24.41 4.18
N SER A 398 -4.76 24.85 4.58
CA SER A 398 -5.04 26.29 4.78
C SER A 398 -4.57 26.77 6.16
N SER A 399 -4.35 28.08 6.36
CA SER A 399 -4.02 28.66 7.68
C SER A 399 -5.14 28.37 8.69
N GLY A 400 -4.85 27.52 9.69
CA GLY A 400 -5.83 26.99 10.65
C GLY A 400 -6.49 25.66 10.22
N GLY A 401 -6.07 25.10 9.09
CA GLY A 401 -6.33 23.73 8.66
C GLY A 401 -5.41 22.71 9.35
N THR A 402 -5.53 21.45 8.95
CA THR A 402 -4.89 20.31 9.63
C THR A 402 -3.48 19.98 9.12
N PHE A 403 -2.94 20.66 8.08
CA PHE A 403 -1.59 20.39 7.55
C PHE A 403 -0.66 21.60 7.52
N ASP A 404 0.62 21.25 7.58
CA ASP A 404 1.74 22.17 7.50
C ASP A 404 2.23 22.30 6.05
N ASP A 405 2.19 23.51 5.52
CA ASP A 405 2.71 23.87 4.19
C ASP A 405 4.24 23.81 4.12
N SER A 406 4.93 23.55 5.24
CA SER A 406 6.39 23.43 5.31
C SER A 406 6.99 22.28 4.49
N ARG A 407 6.16 21.42 3.90
CA ARG A 407 6.59 20.33 3.01
C ARG A 407 6.46 20.67 1.53
N SER A 408 5.78 21.78 1.18
CA SER A 408 5.58 22.19 -0.22
C SER A 408 6.89 22.52 -0.94
N ASP A 409 7.85 23.12 -0.24
CA ASP A 409 9.20 23.38 -0.75
C ASP A 409 10.14 22.16 -0.71
N ASP A 410 9.62 20.98 -0.34
CA ASP A 410 10.38 19.73 -0.17
C ASP A 410 9.74 18.58 -0.98
N LYS A 411 9.13 17.57 -0.33
CA LYS A 411 8.55 16.37 -0.98
C LYS A 411 7.01 16.41 -1.11
N GLY A 412 6.37 17.50 -0.66
CA GLY A 412 4.93 17.75 -0.87
C GLY A 412 4.03 16.76 -0.10
N PRO A 413 3.06 16.09 -0.77
CA PRO A 413 2.17 15.11 -0.13
C PRO A 413 2.83 13.81 0.35
N GLU A 414 4.04 13.49 -0.12
CA GLU A 414 4.84 12.32 0.30
C GLU A 414 4.08 10.97 0.21
N PRO A 415 3.90 10.43 -1.01
CA PRO A 415 3.38 9.08 -1.18
C PRO A 415 4.45 8.06 -0.78
N GLU A 416 4.27 7.41 0.36
CA GLU A 416 5.26 6.58 1.05
C GLU A 416 4.98 5.09 0.85
N GLY A 417 3.87 4.60 1.44
CA GLY A 417 3.46 3.21 1.28
C GLY A 417 2.71 2.94 -0.03
N VAL A 418 2.87 1.73 -0.57
CA VAL A 418 1.94 1.19 -1.57
C VAL A 418 1.67 -0.30 -1.36
N THR A 419 0.41 -0.70 -1.47
CA THR A 419 0.01 -2.11 -1.52
C THR A 419 -1.02 -2.34 -2.62
N ILE A 420 -1.24 -3.61 -2.98
CA ILE A 420 -2.23 -4.00 -3.99
C ILE A 420 -3.33 -4.84 -3.35
N ALA A 421 -4.57 -4.42 -3.57
CA ALA A 421 -5.76 -5.22 -3.28
C ALA A 421 -6.33 -5.82 -4.57
N THR A 422 -6.75 -7.09 -4.53
CA THR A 422 -7.58 -7.69 -5.58
C THR A 422 -8.99 -7.86 -5.06
N ILE A 423 -9.94 -7.10 -5.60
CA ILE A 423 -11.33 -7.09 -5.15
C ILE A 423 -12.21 -7.45 -6.34
N ALA A 424 -12.97 -8.54 -6.24
CA ALA A 424 -13.85 -9.03 -7.30
C ALA A 424 -13.16 -9.15 -8.69
N GLY A 425 -11.89 -9.55 -8.71
CA GLY A 425 -11.09 -9.71 -9.94
C GLY A 425 -10.55 -8.42 -10.54
N ARG A 426 -10.69 -7.29 -9.85
CA ARG A 426 -10.06 -6.00 -10.19
C ARG A 426 -8.87 -5.73 -9.28
N SER A 427 -7.85 -5.07 -9.80
CA SER A 427 -6.65 -4.69 -9.04
C SER A 427 -6.74 -3.23 -8.63
N PHE A 428 -6.49 -2.95 -7.36
CA PHE A 428 -6.48 -1.62 -6.79
C PHE A 428 -5.12 -1.33 -6.17
N ALA A 429 -4.51 -0.20 -6.55
CA ALA A 429 -3.36 0.34 -5.86
C ALA A 429 -3.85 1.19 -4.69
N ILE A 430 -3.35 0.90 -3.50
CA ILE A 430 -3.63 1.63 -2.27
C ILE A 430 -2.33 2.35 -1.92
N VAL A 431 -2.34 3.67 -2.02
CA VAL A 431 -1.15 4.53 -1.89
C VAL A 431 -1.27 5.35 -0.61
N GLY A 432 -0.41 5.09 0.35
CA GLY A 432 -0.27 5.84 1.59
C GLY A 432 0.28 7.22 1.29
N VAL A 433 -0.22 8.23 1.99
CA VAL A 433 0.27 9.61 1.88
C VAL A 433 0.53 10.12 3.29
N GLU A 434 1.82 10.26 3.57
CA GLU A 434 2.41 10.72 4.83
C GLU A 434 1.84 12.07 5.27
N ARG A 435 1.71 12.98 4.30
CA ARG A 435 1.30 14.37 4.49
C ARG A 435 -0.08 14.64 3.90
N GLY A 436 -0.63 15.83 4.20
CA GLY A 436 -1.94 16.25 3.68
C GLY A 436 -3.14 15.53 4.29
N GLY A 437 -2.95 14.80 5.37
CA GLY A 437 -4.04 14.08 6.04
C GLY A 437 -3.60 13.03 7.00
N GLY A 438 -2.55 12.33 6.61
CA GLY A 438 -2.52 10.89 6.79
C GLY A 438 -3.71 10.23 6.08
N GLY A 439 -3.46 9.14 5.37
CA GLY A 439 -4.46 8.25 4.83
C GLY A 439 -3.95 7.46 3.64
N ALA A 440 -4.86 6.78 2.96
CA ALA A 440 -4.57 6.07 1.73
C ALA A 440 -5.48 6.50 0.59
N MET A 441 -4.89 6.74 -0.58
CA MET A 441 -5.60 6.99 -1.83
C MET A 441 -5.72 5.68 -2.62
N ILE A 442 -6.94 5.33 -3.03
CA ILE A 442 -7.23 4.10 -3.74
C ILE A 442 -7.45 4.39 -5.22
N TYR A 443 -6.75 3.65 -6.08
CA TYR A 443 -6.84 3.73 -7.53
C TYR A 443 -7.16 2.36 -8.13
N ASP A 444 -8.15 2.29 -9.02
CA ASP A 444 -8.33 1.11 -9.86
C ASP A 444 -7.24 1.08 -10.94
N VAL A 445 -6.40 0.05 -10.87
CA VAL A 445 -5.27 -0.21 -11.78
C VAL A 445 -5.51 -1.46 -12.63
N THR A 446 -6.75 -1.98 -12.66
CA THR A 446 -7.12 -3.14 -13.48
C THR A 446 -6.75 -2.94 -14.95
N ASN A 447 -6.86 -1.71 -15.45
CA ASN A 447 -6.32 -1.32 -16.74
C ASN A 447 -5.29 -0.21 -16.55
N VAL A 448 -4.01 -0.53 -16.71
CA VAL A 448 -2.89 0.40 -16.53
C VAL A 448 -2.93 1.58 -17.51
N ASP A 449 -3.59 1.45 -18.67
CA ASP A 449 -3.78 2.54 -19.62
C ASP A 449 -4.95 3.49 -19.23
N ARG A 450 -5.74 3.10 -18.22
CA ARG A 450 -6.93 3.82 -17.77
C ARG A 450 -7.12 3.66 -16.26
N VAL A 451 -6.11 4.09 -15.52
CA VAL A 451 -6.16 4.17 -14.06
C VAL A 451 -7.22 5.19 -13.63
N GLN A 452 -8.00 4.85 -12.60
CA GLN A 452 -9.07 5.71 -12.09
C GLN A 452 -8.94 5.86 -10.57
N PHE A 453 -8.94 7.10 -10.08
CA PHE A 453 -9.10 7.35 -8.65
C PHE A 453 -10.48 6.88 -8.19
N VAL A 454 -10.51 6.17 -7.06
CA VAL A 454 -11.74 5.66 -6.44
C VAL A 454 -12.10 6.56 -5.27
N THR A 455 -11.24 6.58 -4.24
CA THR A 455 -11.52 7.29 -3.00
C THR A 455 -10.25 7.56 -2.21
N TYR A 456 -10.34 8.42 -1.20
CA TYR A 456 -9.30 8.69 -0.22
C TYR A 456 -9.87 8.38 1.17
N VAL A 457 -9.18 7.52 1.91
CA VAL A 457 -9.62 7.02 3.21
C VAL A 457 -8.67 7.50 4.27
N ARG A 458 -9.23 7.95 5.38
CA ARG A 458 -8.45 8.39 6.55
C ARG A 458 -9.29 8.31 7.80
N ASN A 459 -8.61 8.18 8.93
CA ASN A 459 -9.17 8.42 10.25
C ASN A 459 -8.65 9.77 10.76
N LEU A 460 -9.51 10.55 11.40
CA LEU A 460 -9.12 11.88 11.88
C LEU A 460 -8.21 11.75 13.10
N GLY A 461 -6.97 12.25 12.99
CA GLY A 461 -5.97 12.19 14.05
C GLY A 461 -4.82 11.25 13.74
N ASP A 462 -4.97 10.38 12.74
CA ASP A 462 -3.86 9.62 12.17
C ASP A 462 -2.93 10.53 11.37
N ILE A 463 -1.62 10.30 11.49
CA ILE A 463 -0.56 11.10 10.87
C ILE A 463 0.57 10.17 10.43
N SER A 464 1.07 10.37 9.21
CA SER A 464 2.21 9.63 8.64
C SER A 464 1.97 8.12 8.52
N PRO A 465 1.03 7.68 7.65
CA PRO A 465 0.89 6.26 7.34
C PRO A 465 2.09 5.78 6.52
N GLU A 466 2.82 4.83 7.09
CA GLU A 466 3.99 4.21 6.49
C GLU A 466 3.61 2.82 5.97
N GLY A 467 3.26 1.90 6.87
CA GLY A 467 2.82 0.55 6.51
C GLY A 467 1.35 0.43 6.10
N LEU A 468 1.10 -0.33 5.03
CA LEU A 468 -0.23 -0.64 4.50
C LEU A 468 -0.45 -2.16 4.38
N THR A 469 -1.41 -2.69 5.15
CA THR A 469 -1.77 -4.11 5.09
C THR A 469 -3.19 -4.30 4.57
N TYR A 470 -3.33 -4.92 3.39
CA TYR A 470 -4.63 -5.40 2.90
C TYR A 470 -4.87 -6.85 3.34
N VAL A 471 -6.05 -7.11 3.91
CA VAL A 471 -6.52 -8.45 4.27
C VAL A 471 -7.73 -8.78 3.40
N SER A 472 -7.66 -9.89 2.66
CA SER A 472 -8.76 -10.33 1.81
C SER A 472 -10.00 -10.70 2.64
N ALA A 473 -11.18 -10.71 2.01
CA ALA A 473 -12.41 -11.16 2.65
C ALA A 473 -12.28 -12.60 3.21
N SER A 474 -11.62 -13.49 2.47
CA SER A 474 -11.41 -14.89 2.89
C SER A 474 -10.42 -15.06 4.04
N ASP A 475 -9.49 -14.11 4.21
CA ASP A 475 -8.51 -14.12 5.30
C ASP A 475 -8.99 -13.36 6.55
N SER A 476 -10.07 -12.58 6.41
CA SER A 476 -10.64 -11.78 7.49
C SER A 476 -11.52 -12.61 8.42
N PRO A 477 -11.49 -12.36 9.75
CA PRO A 477 -12.31 -13.07 10.74
C PRO A 477 -13.82 -12.85 10.57
N THR A 478 -14.22 -11.77 9.92
CA THR A 478 -15.62 -11.39 9.73
C THR A 478 -16.12 -11.68 8.32
N GLY A 479 -15.25 -12.08 7.40
CA GLY A 479 -15.57 -12.15 5.97
C GLY A 479 -15.55 -10.77 5.28
N GLN A 480 -15.40 -9.67 6.01
CA GLN A 480 -15.22 -8.34 5.43
C GLN A 480 -13.74 -8.10 5.15
N ALA A 481 -13.37 -7.76 3.92
CA ALA A 481 -11.98 -7.39 3.62
C ALA A 481 -11.55 -6.16 4.44
N LEU A 482 -10.29 -6.14 4.86
CA LEU A 482 -9.74 -5.10 5.74
C LEU A 482 -8.61 -4.35 5.05
N LEU A 483 -8.47 -3.08 5.39
CA LEU A 483 -7.27 -2.29 5.12
C LEU A 483 -6.76 -1.74 6.45
N ALA A 484 -5.53 -2.07 6.82
CA ALA A 484 -4.88 -1.54 8.01
C ALA A 484 -3.79 -0.54 7.63
N LEU A 485 -3.78 0.60 8.31
CA LEU A 485 -2.75 1.63 8.21
C LEU A 485 -2.01 1.69 9.54
N THR A 486 -0.68 1.60 9.49
CA THR A 486 0.21 1.90 10.60
C THR A 486 0.73 3.33 10.44
N ASN A 487 0.43 4.16 11.44
CA ASN A 487 0.69 5.59 11.39
C ASN A 487 1.79 5.92 12.40
N GLU A 488 2.97 6.23 11.90
CA GLU A 488 4.21 6.33 12.67
C GLU A 488 4.13 7.48 13.69
N VAL A 489 3.79 8.68 13.22
CA VAL A 489 3.80 9.89 14.06
C VAL A 489 2.68 9.85 15.10
N SER A 490 1.47 9.40 14.72
CA SER A 490 0.36 9.25 15.67
C SER A 490 0.45 7.99 16.53
N ASN A 491 1.35 7.06 16.20
CA ASN A 491 1.50 5.76 16.84
C ASN A 491 0.18 4.97 16.90
N THR A 492 -0.56 4.94 15.79
CA THR A 492 -1.87 4.28 15.71
C THR A 492 -1.90 3.18 14.65
N LEU A 493 -2.51 2.05 14.98
CA LEU A 493 -2.98 1.07 14.00
C LEU A 493 -4.47 1.30 13.78
N THR A 494 -4.83 1.71 12.57
CA THR A 494 -6.24 1.94 12.19
C THR A 494 -6.66 0.87 11.18
N VAL A 495 -7.79 0.22 11.45
CA VAL A 495 -8.36 -0.81 10.57
C VAL A 495 -9.67 -0.31 9.96
N PHE A 496 -9.73 -0.35 8.64
CA PHE A 496 -10.91 -0.04 7.84
C PHE A 496 -11.55 -1.32 7.32
N GLY A 497 -12.88 -1.39 7.37
CA GLY A 497 -13.69 -2.43 6.75
C GLY A 497 -14.12 -1.99 5.35
N LEU A 498 -13.91 -2.85 4.36
CA LEU A 498 -14.30 -2.62 2.98
C LEU A 498 -15.74 -3.10 2.73
N THR A 499 -16.58 -2.20 2.24
CA THR A 499 -17.90 -2.54 1.68
C THR A 499 -17.91 -2.22 0.18
N ARG A 500 -18.20 -3.22 -0.65
CA ARG A 500 -18.34 -3.01 -2.10
C ARG A 500 -19.73 -2.47 -2.42
N ILE A 501 -19.80 -1.42 -3.22
CA ILE A 501 -21.07 -0.79 -3.59
C ILE A 501 -21.44 -1.17 -5.03
N LEU A 502 -22.62 -1.78 -5.17
CA LEU A 502 -23.22 -2.16 -6.45
C LEU A 502 -24.47 -1.31 -6.67
N GLN A 503 -24.36 -0.36 -7.59
CA GLN A 503 -25.45 0.55 -7.94
C GLN A 503 -25.97 0.23 -9.34
N GLY A 504 -27.21 -0.26 -9.40
CA GLY A 504 -28.01 -0.39 -10.61
C GLY A 504 -28.58 0.96 -11.07
N THR A 505 -29.25 0.93 -12.21
CA THR A 505 -29.87 2.06 -12.89
C THR A 505 -31.39 1.90 -12.91
N ASP A 506 -32.13 2.83 -13.50
CA ASP A 506 -33.58 2.67 -13.73
C ASP A 506 -33.92 1.65 -14.85
N ARG A 507 -33.05 0.66 -15.09
CA ARG A 507 -33.26 -0.42 -16.06
C ARG A 507 -33.14 -1.75 -15.34
N SER A 508 -33.93 -2.72 -15.77
CA SER A 508 -33.82 -4.09 -15.24
C SER A 508 -32.41 -4.64 -15.40
N GLU A 509 -31.79 -4.97 -14.28
CA GLU A 509 -30.42 -5.40 -14.15
C GLU A 509 -30.29 -6.66 -13.28
N ARG A 510 -29.08 -7.21 -13.30
CA ARG A 510 -28.69 -8.41 -12.56
C ARG A 510 -27.45 -8.04 -11.77
N LEU A 511 -27.59 -7.88 -10.46
CA LEU A 511 -26.53 -7.47 -9.56
C LEU A 511 -26.08 -8.71 -8.78
N ALA A 512 -24.82 -9.12 -8.98
CA ALA A 512 -24.29 -10.28 -8.29
C ALA A 512 -23.48 -9.86 -7.06
N SER A 513 -23.91 -10.32 -5.89
CA SER A 513 -23.04 -10.32 -4.73
C SER A 513 -21.86 -11.27 -4.96
N GLY A 514 -20.78 -11.04 -4.24
CA GLY A 514 -19.50 -11.73 -4.35
C GLY A 514 -18.88 -11.91 -2.97
N GLU A 515 -17.59 -12.20 -2.92
CA GLU A 515 -16.87 -12.25 -1.64
C GLU A 515 -16.80 -10.88 -0.99
N GLY A 516 -16.94 -10.85 0.34
CA GLY A 516 -16.87 -9.63 1.12
C GLY A 516 -18.25 -9.15 1.55
N VAL A 517 -18.31 -7.89 1.99
CA VAL A 517 -19.56 -7.23 2.35
C VAL A 517 -20.00 -6.39 1.16
N ASP A 518 -21.20 -6.67 0.65
CA ASP A 518 -21.77 -5.96 -0.48
C ASP A 518 -22.99 -5.12 -0.10
N GLU A 519 -23.08 -3.92 -0.65
CA GLU A 519 -24.30 -3.11 -0.64
C GLU A 519 -24.86 -3.01 -2.06
N LEU A 520 -26.06 -3.53 -2.27
CA LEU A 520 -26.70 -3.65 -3.59
C LEU A 520 -27.93 -2.75 -3.67
N THR A 521 -27.99 -1.89 -4.69
CA THR A 521 -29.12 -1.01 -4.98
C THR A 521 -29.57 -1.26 -6.42
N GLY A 522 -30.82 -1.65 -6.65
CA GLY A 522 -31.36 -2.01 -7.97
C GLY A 522 -31.73 -0.80 -8.83
N GLY A 523 -32.40 0.20 -8.25
CA GLY A 523 -33.05 1.30 -8.96
C GLY A 523 -34.56 1.09 -9.08
N GLY A 524 -35.24 1.94 -9.87
CA GLY A 524 -36.71 1.90 -9.98
C GLY A 524 -37.29 0.79 -10.87
N ALA A 525 -36.46 -0.11 -11.40
CA ALA A 525 -36.87 -1.12 -12.37
C ALA A 525 -37.14 -2.48 -11.70
N LYS A 526 -37.26 -3.53 -12.52
CA LYS A 526 -37.33 -4.91 -12.03
C LYS A 526 -35.93 -5.51 -12.05
N ASP A 527 -35.37 -5.75 -10.88
CA ASP A 527 -33.98 -6.17 -10.72
C ASP A 527 -33.87 -7.58 -10.16
N VAL A 528 -32.69 -8.18 -10.34
CA VAL A 528 -32.36 -9.49 -9.77
C VAL A 528 -31.05 -9.40 -9.01
N PHE A 529 -31.12 -9.57 -7.70
CA PHE A 529 -29.98 -9.66 -6.80
C PHE A 529 -29.54 -11.13 -6.68
N ILE A 530 -28.32 -11.45 -7.10
CA ILE A 530 -27.82 -12.82 -7.25
C ILE A 530 -26.81 -13.12 -6.15
N PHE A 531 -27.04 -14.20 -5.42
CA PHE A 531 -26.18 -14.67 -4.35
C PHE A 531 -25.49 -15.97 -4.79
N GLY A 532 -24.16 -15.97 -4.75
CA GLY A 532 -23.32 -16.97 -5.41
C GLY A 532 -23.08 -18.23 -4.60
N ASP A 533 -22.49 -18.08 -3.43
CA ASP A 533 -22.07 -19.16 -2.53
C ASP A 533 -22.31 -18.71 -1.08
N VAL A 534 -22.63 -19.66 -0.18
CA VAL A 534 -22.84 -19.36 1.24
C VAL A 534 -21.56 -18.86 1.91
N THR A 535 -20.38 -19.28 1.44
CA THR A 535 -19.09 -18.84 2.02
C THR A 535 -18.77 -17.39 1.70
N GLN A 536 -19.51 -16.76 0.80
CA GLN A 536 -19.31 -15.38 0.37
C GLN A 536 -20.12 -14.38 1.21
N ILE A 537 -21.06 -14.86 2.02
CA ILE A 537 -22.10 -14.04 2.66
C ILE A 537 -22.07 -14.28 4.16
N GLY A 538 -21.78 -13.25 4.95
CA GLY A 538 -21.73 -13.38 6.39
C GLY A 538 -23.12 -13.50 7.05
N THR A 539 -23.12 -13.89 8.33
CA THR A 539 -24.33 -14.06 9.14
C THR A 539 -24.51 -12.98 10.20
N ARG A 540 -23.46 -12.20 10.50
CA ARG A 540 -23.41 -11.20 11.57
C ARG A 540 -23.63 -9.80 11.01
N ALA A 541 -24.18 -8.89 11.82
CA ALA A 541 -24.25 -7.48 11.45
C ALA A 541 -22.84 -6.95 11.10
N GLY A 542 -22.74 -6.15 10.04
CA GLY A 542 -21.45 -5.68 9.49
C GLY A 542 -20.73 -6.68 8.58
N ALA A 543 -21.18 -7.94 8.51
CA ALA A 543 -20.62 -8.98 7.63
C ALA A 543 -21.63 -9.50 6.57
N ARG A 544 -22.87 -9.04 6.61
CA ARG A 544 -23.95 -9.45 5.70
C ARG A 544 -23.95 -8.58 4.46
N ASP A 545 -24.40 -9.16 3.35
CA ASP A 545 -24.80 -8.37 2.19
C ASP A 545 -26.11 -7.62 2.49
N VAL A 546 -26.19 -6.39 2.02
CA VAL A 546 -27.31 -5.47 2.22
C VAL A 546 -27.93 -5.12 0.88
N VAL A 547 -29.25 -5.32 0.75
CA VAL A 547 -30.03 -4.79 -0.38
C VAL A 547 -30.82 -3.59 0.09
N THR A 548 -30.63 -2.44 -0.54
CA THR A 548 -31.05 -1.14 0.00
C THR A 548 -32.43 -0.68 -0.47
N ASP A 549 -32.91 -1.16 -1.61
CA ASP A 549 -34.13 -0.67 -2.27
C ASP A 549 -35.04 -1.78 -2.82
N PHE A 550 -34.93 -2.99 -2.27
CA PHE A 550 -35.70 -4.14 -2.73
C PHE A 550 -37.22 -3.88 -2.69
N THR A 551 -37.87 -4.00 -3.84
CA THR A 551 -39.33 -3.86 -3.96
C THR A 551 -40.01 -5.22 -4.11
N SER A 552 -40.65 -5.69 -3.03
CA SER A 552 -41.44 -6.93 -3.05
C SER A 552 -42.53 -6.92 -4.13
N GLY A 553 -42.68 -8.05 -4.83
CA GLY A 553 -43.56 -8.23 -5.98
C GLY A 553 -42.99 -7.71 -7.30
N LEU A 554 -41.91 -6.92 -7.26
CA LEU A 554 -41.24 -6.38 -8.43
C LEU A 554 -39.87 -7.05 -8.63
N ASP A 555 -38.99 -6.94 -7.65
CA ASP A 555 -37.61 -7.43 -7.69
C ASP A 555 -37.50 -8.90 -7.29
N HIS A 556 -36.35 -9.50 -7.58
CA HIS A 556 -36.08 -10.88 -7.22
C HIS A 556 -34.73 -11.08 -6.51
N LEU A 557 -34.72 -11.95 -5.52
CA LEU A 557 -33.53 -12.53 -4.89
C LEU A 557 -33.27 -13.90 -5.53
N ASP A 558 -32.06 -14.10 -6.07
CA ASP A 558 -31.68 -15.27 -6.88
C ASP A 558 -30.62 -16.11 -6.17
N PHE A 559 -31.08 -17.18 -5.52
CA PHE A 559 -30.25 -18.13 -4.77
C PHE A 559 -29.93 -19.40 -5.57
N ARG A 560 -30.23 -19.46 -6.87
CA ARG A 560 -30.09 -20.68 -7.69
C ARG A 560 -28.66 -21.21 -7.81
N LYS A 561 -27.65 -20.41 -7.42
CA LYS A 561 -26.25 -20.84 -7.38
C LYS A 561 -25.88 -21.55 -6.07
N ILE A 562 -26.68 -21.36 -5.02
CA ILE A 562 -26.48 -21.98 -3.71
C ILE A 562 -27.25 -23.30 -3.68
N ASP A 563 -26.55 -24.39 -3.37
CA ASP A 563 -27.21 -25.66 -3.07
C ASP A 563 -27.88 -25.58 -1.70
N ALA A 564 -29.21 -25.60 -1.67
CA ALA A 564 -29.96 -25.49 -0.43
C ALA A 564 -29.72 -26.69 0.51
N ASN A 565 -29.18 -27.82 0.06
CA ASN A 565 -28.89 -28.95 0.95
C ASN A 565 -27.59 -29.65 0.57
N VAL A 566 -26.49 -29.24 1.21
CA VAL A 566 -25.15 -29.78 0.96
C VAL A 566 -25.00 -31.25 1.37
N LEU A 567 -25.97 -31.82 2.09
CA LEU A 567 -25.99 -33.22 2.50
C LEU A 567 -26.63 -34.14 1.44
N ALA A 568 -27.28 -33.59 0.42
CA ALA A 568 -27.90 -34.34 -0.66
C ALA A 568 -27.24 -34.06 -2.01
N ARG A 569 -27.46 -34.96 -2.97
CA ARG A 569 -26.81 -34.88 -4.28
C ARG A 569 -27.60 -33.95 -5.20
N GLY A 570 -26.92 -32.97 -5.80
CA GLY A 570 -27.49 -32.09 -6.82
C GLY A 570 -27.41 -30.64 -6.39
N ASN A 571 -28.30 -29.79 -6.93
CA ASN A 571 -28.51 -28.42 -6.45
C ASN A 571 -29.99 -28.31 -6.06
N GLN A 572 -30.25 -28.20 -4.76
CA GLN A 572 -31.59 -28.22 -4.18
C GLN A 572 -32.15 -26.81 -4.02
N LYS A 573 -33.48 -26.73 -4.02
CA LYS A 573 -34.22 -25.49 -3.86
C LYS A 573 -34.44 -25.20 -2.38
N PHE A 574 -34.29 -23.94 -1.99
CA PHE A 574 -34.74 -23.49 -0.68
C PHE A 574 -36.25 -23.57 -0.53
N VAL A 575 -36.70 -23.69 0.71
CA VAL A 575 -38.10 -23.64 1.10
C VAL A 575 -38.25 -22.66 2.27
N MET A 576 -39.14 -21.67 2.12
CA MET A 576 -39.46 -20.73 3.20
C MET A 576 -40.01 -21.48 4.42
N ALA A 577 -39.57 -21.07 5.60
CA ALA A 577 -39.97 -21.60 6.90
C ALA A 577 -40.16 -20.46 7.92
N GLU A 578 -40.88 -20.75 9.00
CA GLU A 578 -41.06 -19.80 10.11
C GLU A 578 -39.86 -19.78 11.07
N ALA A 579 -39.08 -20.87 11.11
CA ALA A 579 -37.87 -21.02 11.92
C ALA A 579 -36.96 -22.13 11.36
N PHE A 580 -35.70 -22.13 11.77
CA PHE A 580 -34.78 -23.24 11.50
C PHE A 580 -35.02 -24.41 12.45
N GLU A 581 -34.79 -25.63 11.95
CA GLU A 581 -35.00 -26.87 12.69
C GLU A 581 -33.75 -27.75 12.58
N VAL A 582 -33.26 -28.24 13.72
CA VAL A 582 -32.11 -29.17 13.76
C VAL A 582 -32.45 -30.44 12.97
N GLY A 583 -31.58 -30.78 12.03
CA GLY A 583 -31.70 -31.90 11.09
C GLY A 583 -32.40 -31.57 9.77
N VAL A 584 -32.75 -30.30 9.52
CA VAL A 584 -33.54 -29.89 8.35
C VAL A 584 -32.82 -28.80 7.55
N ALA A 585 -31.97 -29.21 6.61
CA ALA A 585 -31.36 -28.32 5.61
C ALA A 585 -32.38 -27.79 4.59
N GLY A 586 -32.01 -26.74 3.86
CA GLY A 586 -32.75 -26.16 2.74
C GLY A 586 -33.82 -25.17 3.14
N ARG A 587 -33.65 -24.49 4.28
CA ARG A 587 -34.63 -23.55 4.80
C ARG A 587 -34.18 -22.12 4.58
N LEU A 588 -35.15 -21.26 4.25
CA LEU A 588 -35.02 -19.80 4.33
C LEU A 588 -35.98 -19.28 5.39
N VAL A 589 -35.51 -18.40 6.26
CA VAL A 589 -36.29 -17.77 7.33
C VAL A 589 -36.18 -16.26 7.19
N ALA A 590 -37.31 -15.56 7.10
CA ALA A 590 -37.38 -14.11 7.10
C ALA A 590 -37.73 -13.60 8.50
N THR A 591 -36.84 -12.83 9.11
CA THR A 591 -37.01 -12.25 10.45
C THR A 591 -37.05 -10.73 10.36
N GLN A 592 -38.13 -10.11 10.86
CA GLN A 592 -38.23 -8.65 10.92
C GLN A 592 -37.36 -8.10 12.06
N VAL A 593 -36.52 -7.11 11.75
CA VAL A 593 -35.70 -6.36 12.72
C VAL A 593 -35.89 -4.87 12.46
N GLY A 594 -36.68 -4.20 13.31
CA GLY A 594 -37.07 -2.81 13.03
C GLY A 594 -37.90 -2.71 11.74
N GLU A 595 -37.48 -1.85 10.82
CA GLU A 595 -38.10 -1.69 9.49
C GLU A 595 -37.54 -2.67 8.44
N ASP A 596 -36.47 -3.38 8.78
CA ASP A 596 -35.71 -4.23 7.85
C ASP A 596 -36.06 -5.71 8.01
N THR A 597 -35.81 -6.49 6.96
CA THR A 597 -35.94 -7.95 6.99
C THR A 597 -34.57 -8.62 6.89
N LEU A 598 -34.28 -9.52 7.81
CA LEU A 598 -33.16 -10.46 7.70
C LEU A 598 -33.65 -11.76 7.04
N LEU A 599 -33.17 -12.05 5.84
CA LEU A 599 -33.44 -13.31 5.14
C LEU A 599 -32.23 -14.23 5.31
N SER A 600 -32.38 -15.25 6.15
CA SER A 600 -31.32 -16.20 6.49
C SER A 600 -31.58 -17.57 5.87
N GLY A 601 -30.51 -18.30 5.50
CA GLY A 601 -30.62 -19.66 4.99
C GLY A 601 -29.79 -20.68 5.76
N ASP A 602 -30.30 -21.89 5.91
CA ASP A 602 -29.64 -23.07 6.50
C ASP A 602 -29.52 -24.14 5.40
N VAL A 603 -28.28 -24.44 4.99
CA VAL A 603 -27.94 -25.42 3.95
C VAL A 603 -27.41 -26.74 4.51
N ASN A 604 -26.99 -26.77 5.76
CA ASN A 604 -26.35 -27.93 6.38
C ASN A 604 -27.26 -28.67 7.39
N GLY A 605 -28.36 -28.04 7.79
CA GLY A 605 -29.38 -28.57 8.69
C GLY A 605 -28.99 -28.58 10.16
N ASP A 606 -28.03 -27.76 10.61
CA ASP A 606 -27.66 -27.64 12.02
C ASP A 606 -28.64 -26.78 12.83
N GLY A 607 -29.62 -26.16 12.16
CA GLY A 607 -30.60 -25.28 12.76
C GLY A 607 -30.12 -23.84 12.95
N GLN A 608 -28.99 -23.46 12.34
CA GLN A 608 -28.43 -22.11 12.35
C GLN A 608 -28.36 -21.55 10.93
N ALA A 609 -28.25 -20.23 10.82
CA ALA A 609 -28.03 -19.59 9.53
C ALA A 609 -26.59 -19.87 9.06
N ASP A 610 -26.47 -20.34 7.82
CA ASP A 610 -25.21 -20.41 7.08
C ASP A 610 -24.91 -19.10 6.33
N PHE A 611 -25.93 -18.32 5.98
CA PHE A 611 -25.81 -16.96 5.43
C PHE A 611 -26.99 -16.09 5.85
N THR A 612 -26.86 -14.75 5.78
CA THR A 612 -27.96 -13.82 6.02
C THR A 612 -27.86 -12.60 5.10
N ILE A 613 -28.98 -12.24 4.46
CA ILE A 613 -29.13 -11.02 3.67
C ILE A 613 -29.98 -10.03 4.45
N GLU A 614 -29.55 -8.78 4.49
CA GLU A 614 -30.31 -7.68 5.09
C GLU A 614 -31.04 -6.90 3.99
N LEU A 615 -32.37 -6.79 4.12
CA LEU A 615 -33.23 -6.10 3.16
C LEU A 615 -33.79 -4.85 3.84
N LEU A 616 -33.28 -3.68 3.47
CA LEU A 616 -33.64 -2.42 4.10
C LEU A 616 -35.08 -2.00 3.77
N GLY A 617 -35.85 -1.62 4.77
CA GLY A 617 -37.23 -1.14 4.63
C GLY A 617 -38.23 -2.16 4.10
N VAL A 618 -37.84 -3.44 3.95
CA VAL A 618 -38.73 -4.51 3.49
C VAL A 618 -39.49 -5.08 4.67
N SER A 619 -40.81 -4.89 4.69
CA SER A 619 -41.69 -5.39 5.76
C SER A 619 -42.29 -6.78 5.50
N LYS A 620 -42.20 -7.27 4.26
CA LYS A 620 -42.74 -8.56 3.85
C LYS A 620 -42.13 -9.03 2.54
N LEU A 621 -41.85 -10.33 2.44
CA LEU A 621 -41.51 -11.03 1.21
C LEU A 621 -42.67 -11.89 0.72
N GLU A 622 -42.80 -12.01 -0.60
CA GLU A 622 -43.71 -12.91 -1.28
C GLU A 622 -42.95 -14.09 -1.91
N ASN A 623 -43.62 -15.22 -2.15
CA ASN A 623 -42.97 -16.37 -2.80
C ASN A 623 -42.46 -16.05 -4.22
N VAL A 624 -43.02 -15.02 -4.88
CA VAL A 624 -42.57 -14.57 -6.21
C VAL A 624 -41.23 -13.84 -6.16
N ASP A 625 -40.85 -13.33 -4.99
CA ASP A 625 -39.63 -12.55 -4.79
C ASP A 625 -38.38 -13.42 -4.81
N ILE A 626 -38.52 -14.74 -4.65
CA ILE A 626 -37.38 -15.65 -4.49
C ILE A 626 -37.30 -16.60 -5.68
N LEU A 627 -36.15 -16.59 -6.36
CA LEU A 627 -35.83 -17.52 -7.43
C LEU A 627 -35.10 -18.72 -6.86
N PHE A 628 -35.78 -19.87 -6.92
CA PHE A 628 -35.26 -21.20 -6.59
C PHE A 628 -34.83 -21.97 -7.83
#